data_AF-A0A7K2YM04-F1
#
_entry.id   AF-A0A7K2YM04-F1
#
_cell.length_a   1.000
_cell.length_b   1.000
_cell.length_c   1.000
_cell.angle_alpha   90.00
_cell.angle_beta   90.00
_cell.angle_gamma   90.00
#
_symmetry.space_group_name_H-M   'P 1'
#
loop_
_entity.id
_entity.type
_entity.pdbx_description
1 polymer ?
#
loop_
_entity_poly.entity_id
_entity_poly.type
_entity_poly.pdbx_seq_one_letter_code
_entity_poly.pdbx_strand_id
1 'polypeptide(L)' 'MPTTRHEALRAAITVARDALAAHPDAATAPALAALIAASEPFANLTPAVPPPAPRA' A
#
# COMPACT_ATOMS: atom_id res chain seq x y z
N MET A 1 8.48 13.51 -0.78
CA MET A 1 8.52 12.74 0.48
C MET A 1 7.09 12.41 0.87
N PRO A 2 6.77 11.15 1.26
CA PRO A 2 5.45 10.84 1.80
C PRO A 2 5.27 11.59 3.12
N THR A 3 4.20 12.36 3.22
CA THR A 3 3.89 13.23 4.35
C THR A 3 3.02 12.51 5.38
N THR A 4 2.47 11.34 5.04
CA THR A 4 1.63 10.52 5.92
C THR A 4 2.01 9.03 5.87
N ARG A 5 1.64 8.28 6.92
CA ARG A 5 1.85 6.82 6.98
C ARG A 5 1.15 6.08 5.83
N HIS A 6 -0.01 6.56 5.39
CA HIS A 6 -0.75 6.00 4.25
C HIS A 6 -0.03 6.23 2.92
N GLU A 7 0.54 7.42 2.72
CA GLU A 7 1.35 7.73 1.53
C GLU A 7 2.62 6.88 1.48
N ALA A 8 3.27 6.66 2.62
CA ALA A 8 4.44 5.78 2.71
C ALA A 8 4.08 4.32 2.37
N LEU A 9 2.94 3.82 2.86
CA LEU A 9 2.47 2.48 2.56
C LEU A 9 2.11 2.33 1.07
N ARG A 10 1.44 3.32 0.47
CA ARG A 10 1.13 3.32 -0.96
C ARG A 10 2.40 3.28 -1.82
N ALA A 11 3.40 4.09 -1.47
CA ALA A 11 4.69 4.08 -2.16
C ALA A 11 5.41 2.72 -2.03
N ALA A 12 5.37 2.10 -0.85
CA ALA A 12 5.97 0.78 -0.63
C ALA A 12 5.27 -0.32 -1.46
N ILE A 13 3.94 -0.27 -1.58
CA ILE A 13 3.19 -1.20 -2.44
C ILE A 13 3.56 -1.03 -3.92
N THR A 14 3.70 0.21 -4.40
CA THR A 14 4.16 0.46 -5.78
C THR A 14 5.53 -0.17 -6.04
N VAL A 15 6.50 0.08 -5.16
CA VAL A 15 7.85 -0.51 -5.27
C VAL A 15 7.81 -2.04 -5.22
N ALA A 16 6.97 -2.62 -4.36
CA ALA A 16 6.81 -4.07 -4.27
C ALA A 16 6.22 -4.69 -5.56
N ARG A 17 5.30 -3.98 -6.24
CA ARG A 17 4.74 -4.42 -7.53
C ARG A 17 5.78 -4.39 -8.63
N ASP A 18 6.62 -3.35 -8.67
CA ASP A 18 7.72 -3.26 -9.63
C ASP A 18 8.75 -4.36 -9.40
N ALA A 19 9.08 -4.64 -8.13
CA ALA A 19 9.97 -5.74 -7.75
C ALA A 19 9.40 -7.12 -8.12
N LEU A 20 8.08 -7.32 -7.95
CA LEU A 20 7.39 -8.54 -8.38
C LEU A 20 7.44 -8.71 -9.90
N ALA A 21 7.23 -7.64 -10.67
CA ALA A 21 7.29 -7.68 -12.13
C ALA A 21 8.70 -8.01 -12.67
N ALA A 22 9.74 -7.61 -11.94
CA ALA A 22 11.12 -7.94 -12.25
C ALA A 22 11.60 -9.28 -11.62
N HIS A 23 10.75 -9.97 -10.86
CA HIS A 23 11.17 -11.13 -10.07
C HIS A 23 11.43 -12.35 -10.96
N PRO A 24 12.64 -12.92 -10.99
CA PRO A 24 12.97 -14.03 -11.89
C PRO A 24 12.46 -15.39 -11.38
N ASP A 25 12.20 -15.52 -10.08
CA ASP A 25 11.72 -16.76 -9.48
C ASP A 25 10.19 -16.84 -9.46
N ALA A 26 9.66 -17.82 -10.20
CA ALA A 26 8.23 -18.13 -10.28
C ALA A 26 7.68 -18.82 -9.02
N ALA A 27 8.54 -19.39 -8.15
CA ALA A 27 8.10 -20.06 -6.93
C ALA A 27 7.77 -19.08 -5.80
N THR A 28 8.52 -17.98 -5.67
CA THR A 28 8.27 -16.92 -4.67
C THR A 28 7.36 -15.81 -5.16
N ALA A 29 7.23 -15.60 -6.47
CA ALA A 29 6.33 -14.60 -7.05
C ALA A 29 4.86 -14.68 -6.53
N PRO A 30 4.25 -15.87 -6.34
CA PRO A 30 2.90 -15.98 -5.80
C PRO A 30 2.78 -15.52 -4.34
N ALA A 31 3.78 -15.83 -3.50
CA ALA A 31 3.78 -15.42 -2.10
C ALA A 31 3.93 -13.89 -1.98
N LEU A 32 4.81 -13.29 -2.79
CA LEU A 32 4.97 -11.84 -2.85
C LEU A 32 3.69 -11.16 -3.38
N ALA A 33 3.04 -11.73 -4.40
CA ALA A 33 1.75 -11.23 -4.91
C ALA A 33 0.65 -11.27 -3.83
N ALA A 34 0.57 -12.34 -3.05
CA ALA A 34 -0.40 -12.47 -1.96
C ALA A 34 -0.18 -11.41 -0.85
N LEU A 35 1.08 -11.12 -0.51
CA LEU A 35 1.42 -10.09 0.47
C LEU A 35 1.06 -8.68 -0.02
N ILE A 36 1.30 -8.39 -1.30
CA ILE A 36 0.90 -7.13 -1.93
C ILE A 36 -0.63 -6.98 -1.88
N ALA A 37 -1.37 -8.01 -2.31
CA ALA A 37 -2.84 -7.99 -2.32
C ALA A 37 -3.43 -7.82 -0.90
N ALA A 38 -2.85 -8.47 0.11
CA ALA A 38 -3.30 -8.32 1.50
C ALA A 38 -3.03 -6.91 2.05
N SER A 39 -2.04 -6.19 1.52
CA SER A 39 -1.62 -4.87 2.00
C SER A 39 -2.38 -3.71 1.32
N GLU A 40 -2.89 -3.91 0.10
CA GLU A 40 -3.60 -2.88 -0.68
C GLU A 40 -4.79 -2.21 0.03
N PRO A 41 -5.65 -2.92 0.78
CA PRO A 41 -6.77 -2.30 1.49
C PRO A 41 -6.32 -1.22 2.48
N PHE A 42 -5.17 -1.42 3.11
CA PHE A 42 -4.63 -0.49 4.12
C PHE A 42 -3.99 0.75 3.51
N ALA A 43 -3.51 0.68 2.25
CA ALA A 43 -2.98 1.84 1.54
C ALA A 43 -4.08 2.77 0.98
N ASN A 44 -5.30 2.25 0.88
CA ASN A 44 -6.47 2.96 0.35
C ASN A 44 -7.50 3.27 1.44
N LEU A 45 -7.13 3.16 2.72
CA LEU A 45 -7.92 3.68 3.83
C LEU A 45 -8.00 5.21 3.75
N THR A 46 -8.96 5.69 2.97
CA THR A 46 -9.53 7.02 3.17
C THR A 46 -10.21 7.00 4.55
N PRO A 47 -10.01 8.01 5.40
CA PRO A 47 -10.82 8.12 6.62
C PRO A 47 -12.30 8.05 6.21
N ALA A 48 -13.02 7.02 6.66
CA ALA A 48 -14.44 6.84 6.34
C ALA A 48 -15.30 7.99 6.86
N VAL A 49 -14.77 8.77 7.80
CA VAL A 49 -15.43 9.91 8.42
C VAL A 49 -14.52 11.14 8.28
N PRO A 50 -15.00 12.24 7.67
CA PRO A 50 -14.27 13.49 7.66
C PRO A 50 -14.05 13.97 9.11
N PRO A 51 -12.93 14.66 9.40
CA PRO A 51 -12.68 15.18 10.74
C PRO A 51 -13.86 16.06 11.19
N PRO A 52 -14.28 15.98 12.47
CA PRO A 52 -15.35 16.82 12.97
C PRO A 52 -15.00 18.30 12.74
N ALA A 53 -16.01 19.12 12.42
CA ALA A 53 -15.80 20.54 12.17
C ALA A 53 -15.05 21.19 13.35
N PRO A 54 -14.09 22.09 13.08
CA PRO A 54 -13.42 22.85 14.14
C PRO A 54 -14.48 23.51 15.03
N ARG A 55 -14.35 23.38 16.35
CA ARG A 55 -15.20 24.14 17.27
C ARG A 55 -14.91 25.62 17.08
N ALA A 56 -15.96 26.39 16.79
CA ALA A 56 -15.93 27.86 16.71
C ALA A 56 -15.74 28.48 18.09
#